data_AF-A0A962HAB1-F1
#
_entry.id   AF-A0A962HAB1-F1
#
_cell.length_a   1.000
_cell.length_b   1.000
_cell.length_c   1.000
_cell.angle_alpha   90.00
_cell.angle_beta   90.00
_cell.angle_gamma   90.00
#
_symmetry.space_group_name_H-M   'P 1'
#
loop_
_entity.id
_entity.type
_entity.pdbx_description
1 polymer ?
#
loop_
_entity_poly.entity_id
_entity_poly.type
_entity_poly.pdbx_seq_one_letter_code
_entity_poly.pdbx_strand_id
1 'polypeptide(L)'
;MRVSLDQQRLEEAVVAGVIDAPAAAALWSFLTQSGVTHEVPRFKFAHLLYYFGGLIALGSISVFVTLAWDAFGAWPLLIFGIGVMLLSYALTRRFIEIERQPIPAGTMAALLIAAVPIVVFALQHVSGAWTGDQSYRDYHYWIDWRWLMMEFATLAAGAAVLWRFRLPFAMLPIAVTLWYMSMDFAAFLAQDSEGWFSEAGWKLRATISMLFGAIML
;
A
#
# COMPACT_ATOMS: atom_id res chain seq x y z
N MET A 1 10.99 26.98 22.62
CA MET A 1 9.66 27.50 22.99
C MET A 1 8.83 27.58 21.71
N ARG A 2 7.75 26.80 21.57
CA ARG A 2 6.85 26.89 20.40
C ARG A 2 5.73 27.87 20.75
N VAL A 3 5.49 28.86 19.89
CA VAL A 3 4.38 29.80 20.03
C VAL A 3 3.29 29.36 19.06
N SER A 4 2.09 29.06 19.57
CA SER A 4 0.89 28.84 18.75
C SER A 4 0.22 30.17 18.45
N LEU A 5 -0.17 30.38 17.19
CA LEU A 5 -0.92 31.54 16.74
C LEU A 5 -2.36 31.09 16.47
N ASP A 6 -3.32 31.65 17.18
CA ASP A 6 -4.75 31.44 16.99
C ASP A 6 -5.49 32.78 16.96
N GLN A 7 -6.77 32.76 16.60
CA GLN A 7 -7.58 33.98 16.45
C GLN A 7 -7.66 34.78 17.74
N GLN A 8 -7.70 34.10 18.89
CA GLN A 8 -7.77 34.74 20.20
C GLN A 8 -6.48 35.51 20.52
N ARG A 9 -5.31 34.96 20.18
CA ARG A 9 -4.02 35.66 20.35
C ARG A 9 -3.85 36.86 19.43
N LEU A 10 -4.45 36.83 18.25
CA LEU A 10 -4.51 38.01 17.37
C LEU A 10 -5.38 39.11 17.98
N GLU A 11 -6.52 38.76 18.57
CA GLU A 11 -7.38 39.71 19.29
C GLU A 11 -6.68 40.29 20.53
N GLU A 12 -6.00 39.46 21.32
CA GLU A 12 -5.19 39.90 22.47
C GLU A 12 -4.08 40.87 22.03
N ALA A 13 -3.43 40.62 20.89
CA ALA A 13 -2.40 41.50 20.35
C ALA A 13 -2.95 42.85 19.85
N VAL A 14 -4.20 42.87 19.36
CA VAL A 14 -4.91 44.12 19.01
C VAL A 14 -5.26 44.90 20.27
N VAL A 15 -5.78 44.24 21.31
CA VAL A 15 -6.09 44.88 22.60
C VAL A 15 -4.83 45.44 23.27
N ALA A 16 -3.71 44.73 23.15
CA ALA A 16 -2.41 45.16 23.65
C ALA A 16 -1.76 46.28 22.80
N GLY A 17 -2.38 46.68 21.68
CA GLY A 17 -1.86 47.73 20.80
C GLY A 17 -0.58 47.34 20.04
N VAL A 18 -0.27 46.05 19.96
CA VAL A 18 0.91 45.54 19.25
C VAL A 18 0.66 45.54 17.73
N ILE A 19 -0.60 45.38 17.32
CA ILE A 19 -1.02 45.29 15.91
C ILE A 19 -2.40 45.97 15.75
N ASP A 20 -2.63 46.62 14.61
CA ASP A 20 -3.93 47.23 14.32
C ASP A 20 -5.00 46.19 13.90
N ALA A 21 -6.26 46.42 14.27
CA ALA A 21 -7.38 45.53 13.93
C ALA A 21 -7.50 45.18 12.42
N PRO A 22 -7.30 46.12 11.47
CA PRO A 22 -7.32 45.79 10.04
C PRO A 22 -6.16 44.88 9.63
N ALA A 23 -4.97 45.07 10.23
CA ALA A 23 -3.81 44.23 9.98
C ALA A 23 -3.99 42.82 10.55
N ALA A 24 -4.65 42.68 11.70
CA ALA A 24 -5.00 41.39 12.29
C ALA A 24 -5.95 40.59 11.37
N ALA A 25 -6.98 41.24 10.83
CA ALA A 25 -7.91 40.63 9.89
C ALA A 25 -7.24 40.24 8.56
N ALA A 26 -6.35 41.08 8.04
CA ALA A 26 -5.57 40.79 6.84
C ALA A 26 -4.62 39.60 7.06
N LEU A 27 -3.96 39.54 8.22
CA LEU A 27 -3.07 38.43 8.57
C LEU A 27 -3.85 37.13 8.77
N TRP A 28 -5.00 37.17 9.44
CA TRP A 28 -5.87 36.01 9.61
C TRP A 28 -6.38 35.48 8.27
N SER A 29 -6.79 36.37 7.36
CA SER A 29 -7.22 35.97 6.01
C SER A 29 -6.07 35.38 5.18
N PHE A 30 -4.87 35.95 5.27
CA PHE A 30 -3.67 35.38 4.64
C PHE A 30 -3.33 33.99 5.19
N LEU A 31 -3.35 33.81 6.51
CA LEU A 31 -3.03 32.54 7.16
C LEU A 31 -4.10 31.48 6.92
N THR A 32 -5.38 31.86 6.84
CA THR A 32 -6.46 30.91 6.53
C THR A 32 -6.51 30.56 5.05
N GLN A 33 -6.24 31.50 4.14
CA GLN A 33 -6.05 31.21 2.71
C GLN A 33 -4.82 30.33 2.48
N SER A 34 -3.72 30.57 3.21
CA SER A 34 -2.53 29.70 3.20
C SER A 34 -2.78 28.37 3.91
N GLY A 35 -3.68 28.33 4.90
CA GLY A 35 -4.09 27.12 5.61
C GLY A 35 -4.94 26.16 4.76
N VAL A 36 -5.53 26.63 3.65
CA VAL A 36 -6.20 25.77 2.66
C VAL A 36 -5.21 24.79 2.01
N THR A 37 -3.91 25.10 1.97
CA THR A 37 -2.89 24.18 1.41
C THR A 37 -2.41 23.12 2.40
N HIS A 38 -2.71 23.26 3.69
CA HIS A 38 -2.49 22.24 4.71
C HIS A 38 -3.85 21.73 5.20
N GLU A 39 -4.45 20.80 4.44
CA GLU A 39 -5.58 20.02 4.93
C GLU A 39 -5.25 19.45 6.31
N VAL A 40 -5.83 20.04 7.35
CA VAL A 40 -5.83 19.45 8.69
C VAL A 40 -6.49 18.07 8.55
N PRO A 41 -5.84 16.96 8.95
CA PRO A 41 -6.40 15.63 8.81
C PRO A 41 -7.70 15.54 9.63
N ARG A 42 -8.85 15.63 8.95
CA ARG A 42 -10.16 15.47 9.58
C ARG A 42 -10.65 14.06 9.30
N PHE A 43 -11.03 13.36 10.37
CA PHE A 43 -11.71 12.07 10.26
C PHE A 43 -13.08 12.29 9.61
N LYS A 44 -13.19 11.98 8.31
CA LYS A 44 -14.45 12.03 7.56
C LYS A 44 -14.90 10.60 7.28
N PHE A 45 -16.17 10.30 7.50
CA PHE A 45 -16.75 8.99 7.19
C PHE A 45 -16.51 8.57 5.72
N ALA A 46 -16.49 9.53 4.80
CA ALA A 46 -16.15 9.29 3.39
C ALA A 46 -14.75 8.66 3.21
N HIS A 47 -13.75 9.10 3.98
CA HIS A 47 -12.39 8.53 3.91
C HIS A 47 -12.40 7.08 4.37
N LEU A 48 -13.16 6.77 5.42
CA LEU A 48 -13.33 5.40 5.91
C LEU A 48 -13.95 4.51 4.82
N LEU A 49 -14.99 5.00 4.14
CA LEU A 49 -15.65 4.25 3.08
C LEU A 49 -14.72 4.01 1.86
N TYR A 50 -13.89 4.99 1.51
CA TYR A 50 -12.87 4.84 0.46
C TYR A 50 -11.80 3.80 0.81
N TYR A 51 -11.27 3.83 2.03
CA TYR A 51 -10.28 2.84 2.46
C TYR A 51 -10.91 1.46 2.62
N PHE A 52 -12.12 1.38 3.17
CA PHE A 52 -12.84 0.12 3.32
C PHE A 52 -13.18 -0.51 1.97
N GLY A 53 -13.68 0.28 1.01
CA GLY A 53 -13.89 -0.18 -0.37
C GLY A 53 -12.59 -0.62 -1.03
N GLY A 54 -11.49 0.09 -0.78
CA GLY A 54 -10.15 -0.29 -1.21
C GLY A 54 -9.69 -1.64 -0.66
N LEU A 55 -9.89 -1.87 0.64
CA LEU A 55 -9.57 -3.14 1.30
C LEU A 55 -10.43 -4.29 0.77
N ILE A 56 -11.72 -4.04 0.51
CA ILE A 56 -12.60 -5.04 -0.13
C ILE A 56 -12.07 -5.38 -1.53
N ALA A 57 -11.68 -4.38 -2.33
CA ALA A 57 -11.14 -4.62 -3.66
C ALA A 57 -9.85 -5.45 -3.61
N LEU A 58 -8.92 -5.09 -2.72
CA LEU A 58 -7.68 -5.84 -2.51
C LEU A 58 -7.95 -7.28 -2.05
N GLY A 59 -8.82 -7.47 -1.06
CA GLY A 59 -9.21 -8.81 -0.59
C GLY A 59 -9.92 -9.64 -1.65
N SER A 60 -10.75 -9.00 -2.48
CA SER A 60 -11.44 -9.67 -3.58
C SER A 60 -10.44 -10.19 -4.61
N ILE A 61 -9.45 -9.38 -4.99
CA ILE A 61 -8.38 -9.82 -5.90
C ILE A 61 -7.67 -11.05 -5.34
N SER A 62 -7.31 -11.06 -4.05
CA SER A 62 -6.64 -12.22 -3.44
C SER A 62 -7.44 -13.52 -3.53
N VAL A 63 -8.78 -13.46 -3.44
CA VAL A 63 -9.64 -14.65 -3.54
C VAL A 63 -9.92 -15.02 -5.00
N PHE A 64 -10.32 -14.05 -5.81
CA PHE A 64 -10.72 -14.30 -7.19
C PHE A 64 -9.55 -14.63 -8.11
N VAL A 65 -8.32 -14.23 -7.78
CA VAL A 65 -7.14 -14.58 -8.60
C VAL A 65 -6.94 -16.09 -8.66
N THR A 66 -7.16 -16.79 -7.55
CA THR A 66 -7.07 -18.25 -7.47
C THR A 66 -8.13 -18.91 -8.35
N LEU A 67 -9.37 -18.43 -8.28
CA LEU A 67 -10.47 -18.93 -9.11
C LEU A 67 -10.22 -18.64 -10.61
N ALA A 68 -9.69 -17.45 -10.93
CA ALA A 68 -9.37 -17.07 -12.29
C ALA A 68 -8.23 -17.92 -12.86
N TRP A 69 -7.22 -18.23 -12.04
CA TRP A 69 -6.17 -19.16 -12.41
C TRP A 69 -6.72 -20.55 -12.73
N ASP A 70 -7.53 -21.12 -11.83
CA ASP A 70 -8.09 -22.46 -12.00
C ASP A 70 -9.03 -22.55 -13.22
N ALA A 71 -9.75 -21.46 -13.54
CA ALA A 71 -10.70 -21.42 -14.65
C ALA A 71 -10.06 -21.13 -16.01
N PHE A 72 -9.07 -20.24 -16.08
CA PHE A 72 -8.59 -19.66 -17.34
C PHE A 72 -7.09 -19.88 -17.60
N GLY A 73 -6.32 -20.26 -16.60
CA GLY A 73 -4.87 -20.44 -16.68
C GLY A 73 -4.08 -19.13 -16.86
N ALA A 74 -2.80 -19.27 -17.22
CA ALA A 74 -1.83 -18.18 -17.13
C ALA A 74 -2.04 -17.03 -18.12
N TRP A 75 -2.42 -17.32 -19.37
CA TRP A 75 -2.54 -16.32 -20.42
C TRP A 75 -3.65 -15.29 -20.14
N PRO A 76 -4.91 -15.69 -19.86
CA PRO A 76 -5.96 -14.76 -19.49
C PRO A 76 -5.64 -14.02 -18.19
N LEU A 77 -5.05 -14.71 -17.20
CA LEU A 77 -4.65 -14.07 -15.95
C LEU A 77 -3.63 -12.94 -16.18
N LEU A 78 -2.66 -13.14 -17.07
CA LEU A 78 -1.68 -12.12 -17.44
C LEU A 78 -2.37 -10.90 -18.08
N ILE A 79 -3.29 -11.14 -19.01
CA ILE A 79 -4.02 -10.06 -19.70
C ILE A 79 -4.85 -9.25 -18.71
N PHE A 80 -5.61 -9.92 -17.83
CA PHE A 80 -6.41 -9.25 -16.82
C PHE A 80 -5.55 -8.50 -15.80
N GLY A 81 -4.45 -9.12 -15.34
CA GLY A 81 -3.53 -8.49 -14.40
C GLY A 81 -2.89 -7.21 -14.97
N ILE A 82 -2.42 -7.26 -16.22
CA ILE A 82 -1.90 -6.07 -16.92
C ILE A 82 -3.00 -5.02 -17.09
N GLY A 83 -4.22 -5.44 -17.46
CA GLY A 83 -5.37 -4.55 -17.59
C GLY A 83 -5.69 -3.81 -16.28
N VAL A 84 -5.70 -4.53 -15.15
CA VAL A 84 -5.89 -3.95 -13.81
C VAL A 84 -4.75 -2.99 -13.49
N MET A 85 -3.49 -3.38 -13.70
CA MET A 85 -2.34 -2.50 -13.45
C MET A 85 -2.43 -1.19 -14.25
N LEU A 86 -2.68 -1.28 -15.57
CA LEU A 86 -2.77 -0.10 -16.42
C LEU A 86 -3.94 0.81 -16.03
N LEU A 87 -5.10 0.23 -15.71
CA LEU A 87 -6.27 0.97 -15.24
C LEU A 87 -5.99 1.65 -13.90
N SER A 88 -5.43 0.93 -12.93
CA SER A 88 -5.07 1.47 -11.62
C SER A 88 -4.05 2.60 -11.73
N TYR A 89 -3.04 2.46 -12.60
CA TYR A 89 -2.07 3.54 -12.87
C TYR A 89 -2.73 4.77 -13.49
N ALA A 90 -3.57 4.57 -14.53
CA ALA A 90 -4.28 5.66 -15.20
C ALA A 90 -5.22 6.41 -14.23
N LEU A 91 -5.96 5.69 -13.40
CA LEU A 91 -6.84 6.27 -12.39
C LEU A 91 -6.04 6.97 -11.28
N THR A 92 -4.92 6.41 -10.83
CA THR A 92 -4.03 7.06 -9.86
C THR A 92 -3.57 8.42 -10.39
N ARG A 93 -3.08 8.47 -11.65
CA ARG A 93 -2.68 9.72 -12.30
C ARG A 93 -3.83 10.70 -12.44
N ARG A 94 -4.99 10.23 -12.89
CA ARG A 94 -6.17 11.10 -13.04
C ARG A 94 -6.60 11.70 -11.71
N PHE A 95 -6.70 10.90 -10.65
CA PHE A 95 -7.13 11.39 -9.34
C PHE A 95 -6.14 12.37 -8.73
N ILE A 96 -4.84 12.19 -8.95
CA ILE A 96 -3.83 13.09 -8.39
C ILE A 96 -3.60 14.36 -9.23
N GLU A 97 -3.52 14.23 -10.57
CA GLU A 97 -3.16 15.34 -11.46
C GLU A 97 -4.36 16.19 -11.85
N ILE A 98 -5.53 15.57 -12.06
CA ILE A 98 -6.74 16.25 -12.56
C ILE A 98 -7.69 16.55 -11.40
N GLU A 99 -8.08 15.51 -10.64
CA GLU A 99 -9.17 15.64 -9.67
C GLU A 99 -8.69 16.13 -8.28
N ARG A 100 -7.37 16.13 -8.04
CA ARG A 100 -6.74 16.52 -6.76
C ARG A 100 -7.31 15.78 -5.55
N GLN A 101 -7.63 14.49 -5.73
CA GLN A 101 -8.18 13.62 -4.69
C GLN A 101 -7.11 12.59 -4.27
N PRO A 102 -6.27 12.88 -3.26
CA PRO A 102 -5.16 12.00 -2.87
C PRO A 102 -5.63 10.68 -2.26
N ILE A 103 -6.80 10.64 -1.65
CA ILE A 103 -7.34 9.44 -0.99
C ILE A 103 -7.71 8.34 -1.99
N PRO A 104 -8.59 8.58 -2.99
CA PRO A 104 -8.87 7.58 -4.01
C PRO A 104 -7.64 7.26 -4.87
N ALA A 105 -6.77 8.24 -5.12
CA ALA A 105 -5.48 7.98 -5.77
C ALA A 105 -4.64 6.96 -4.98
N GLY A 106 -4.61 7.08 -3.65
CA GLY A 106 -3.91 6.14 -2.76
C GLY A 106 -4.45 4.72 -2.88
N THR A 107 -5.78 4.56 -2.92
CA THR A 107 -6.42 3.25 -3.10
C THR A 107 -6.07 2.63 -4.46
N MET A 108 -6.09 3.43 -5.54
CA MET A 108 -5.72 2.95 -6.87
C MET A 108 -4.23 2.61 -6.96
N ALA A 109 -3.37 3.37 -6.30
CA ALA A 109 -1.94 3.08 -6.21
C ALA A 109 -1.67 1.78 -5.44
N ALA A 110 -2.40 1.53 -4.34
CA ALA A 110 -2.32 0.26 -3.62
C ALA A 110 -2.77 -0.92 -4.49
N LEU A 111 -3.85 -0.74 -5.26
CA LEU A 111 -4.35 -1.73 -6.21
C LEU A 111 -3.33 -2.06 -7.30
N LEU A 112 -2.68 -1.03 -7.85
CA LEU A 112 -1.59 -1.17 -8.82
C LEU A 112 -0.47 -2.04 -8.26
N ILE A 113 -0.01 -1.77 -7.03
CA ILE A 113 1.08 -2.55 -6.40
C ILE A 113 0.61 -3.99 -6.15
N ALA A 114 -0.61 -4.19 -5.65
CA ALA A 114 -1.15 -5.51 -5.35
C ALA A 114 -1.38 -6.39 -6.60
N ALA A 115 -1.51 -5.78 -7.79
CA ALA A 115 -1.61 -6.51 -9.05
C ALA A 115 -0.25 -6.98 -9.61
N VAL A 116 0.87 -6.42 -9.14
CA VAL A 116 2.23 -6.79 -9.58
C VAL A 116 2.54 -8.28 -9.38
N PRO A 117 2.37 -8.89 -8.19
CA PRO A 117 2.71 -10.29 -8.00
C PRO A 117 1.89 -11.20 -8.91
N ILE A 118 0.64 -10.84 -9.21
CA ILE A 118 -0.24 -11.59 -10.13
C ILE A 118 0.32 -11.57 -11.55
N VAL A 119 0.75 -10.41 -12.03
CA VAL A 119 1.32 -10.27 -13.37
C VAL A 119 2.65 -11.01 -13.47
N VAL A 120 3.51 -10.90 -12.45
CA VAL A 120 4.79 -11.62 -12.42
C VAL A 120 4.55 -13.12 -12.39
N PHE A 121 3.63 -13.60 -11.55
CA PHE A 121 3.23 -15.00 -11.48
C PHE A 121 2.77 -15.54 -12.83
N ALA A 122 1.84 -14.83 -13.48
CA ALA A 122 1.31 -15.22 -14.78
C ALA A 122 2.40 -15.18 -15.87
N LEU A 123 3.29 -14.18 -15.84
CA LEU A 123 4.42 -14.06 -16.77
C LEU A 123 5.43 -15.19 -16.61
N GLN A 124 5.74 -15.60 -15.38
CA GLN A 124 6.62 -16.75 -15.10
C GLN A 124 6.05 -18.04 -15.69
N HIS A 125 4.73 -18.24 -15.64
CA HIS A 125 4.07 -19.41 -16.24
C HIS A 125 4.02 -19.34 -17.77
N VAL A 126 3.66 -18.18 -18.33
CA VAL A 126 3.58 -17.98 -19.79
C VAL A 126 4.94 -18.12 -20.46
N SER A 127 6.00 -17.64 -19.82
CA SER A 127 7.37 -17.72 -20.35
C SER A 127 7.99 -19.12 -20.31
N GLY A 128 7.28 -20.11 -19.75
CA GLY A 128 7.81 -21.46 -19.58
C GLY A 128 8.92 -21.54 -18.52
N ALA A 129 9.16 -20.48 -17.74
CA ALA A 129 10.04 -20.51 -16.58
C ALA A 129 9.53 -21.44 -15.47
N TRP A 130 8.28 -21.91 -15.61
CA TRP A 130 7.66 -22.97 -14.83
C TRP A 130 7.59 -24.27 -15.65
N THR A 131 8.53 -25.20 -15.40
CA THR A 131 8.49 -26.55 -15.97
C THR A 131 7.92 -27.52 -14.93
N GLY A 132 6.59 -27.72 -14.94
CA GLY A 132 5.90 -28.69 -14.08
C GLY A 132 4.39 -28.48 -13.98
N ASP A 133 3.63 -29.56 -13.82
CA ASP A 133 2.17 -29.61 -13.68
C ASP A 133 1.74 -29.31 -12.22
N GLN A 134 2.16 -28.16 -11.68
CA GLN A 134 1.87 -27.81 -10.28
C GLN A 134 0.79 -26.72 -10.19
N SER A 135 -0.25 -27.02 -9.42
CA SER A 135 -1.38 -26.14 -9.14
C SER A 135 -0.98 -25.04 -8.14
N TYR A 136 -1.64 -23.88 -8.22
CA TYR A 136 -1.46 -22.73 -7.31
C TYR A 136 -1.58 -23.08 -5.81
N ARG A 137 -2.22 -24.22 -5.49
CA ARG A 137 -2.38 -24.76 -4.14
C ARG A 137 -1.12 -25.30 -3.47
N ASP A 138 -0.02 -25.55 -4.19
CA ASP A 138 1.23 -26.08 -3.61
C ASP A 138 2.15 -24.99 -2.99
N TYR A 139 1.53 -23.89 -2.59
CA TYR A 139 2.05 -22.64 -2.02
C TYR A 139 3.00 -22.79 -0.80
N HIS A 140 3.19 -23.98 -0.21
CA HIS A 140 3.84 -24.12 1.11
C HIS A 140 5.03 -25.08 1.22
N TYR A 141 5.54 -25.68 0.12
CA TYR A 141 6.51 -26.77 0.23
C TYR A 141 7.99 -26.41 0.01
N TRP A 142 8.33 -25.33 -0.71
CA TRP A 142 9.72 -25.00 -1.02
C TRP A 142 9.94 -23.48 -1.01
N ILE A 143 11.06 -23.01 -0.47
CA ILE A 143 11.57 -21.65 -0.70
C ILE A 143 12.01 -21.59 -2.16
N ASP A 144 11.05 -21.47 -3.06
CA ASP A 144 11.28 -21.40 -4.49
C ASP A 144 11.60 -19.95 -4.84
N TRP A 145 12.75 -19.72 -5.49
CA TRP A 145 13.25 -18.40 -5.85
C TRP A 145 12.23 -17.56 -6.66
N ARG A 146 11.26 -18.24 -7.27
CA ARG A 146 10.13 -17.67 -8.01
C ARG A 146 9.21 -16.82 -7.13
N TRP A 147 9.02 -17.19 -5.86
CA TRP A 147 8.24 -16.40 -4.89
C TRP A 147 8.97 -15.12 -4.50
N LEU A 148 10.27 -15.26 -4.21
CA LEU A 148 11.12 -14.13 -3.88
C LEU A 148 11.17 -13.09 -5.03
N MET A 149 11.15 -13.55 -6.29
CA MET A 149 11.02 -12.67 -7.46
C MET A 149 9.73 -11.84 -7.45
N MET A 150 8.59 -12.42 -7.07
CA MET A 150 7.31 -11.70 -6.99
C MET A 150 7.34 -10.65 -5.88
N GLU A 151 7.90 -10.99 -4.72
CA GLU A 151 8.04 -10.06 -3.60
C GLU A 151 8.97 -8.90 -3.97
N PHE A 152 10.15 -9.17 -4.53
CA PHE A 152 11.07 -8.12 -4.99
C PHE A 152 10.45 -7.24 -6.08
N ALA A 153 9.74 -7.81 -7.04
CA ALA A 153 9.05 -7.05 -8.06
C ALA A 153 7.98 -6.14 -7.45
N THR A 154 7.23 -6.64 -6.46
CA THR A 154 6.21 -5.86 -5.74
C THR A 154 6.84 -4.73 -4.94
N LEU A 155 7.95 -4.98 -4.25
CA LEU A 155 8.71 -3.95 -3.52
C LEU A 155 9.31 -2.89 -4.46
N ALA A 156 9.86 -3.30 -5.60
CA ALA A 156 10.40 -2.39 -6.61
C ALA A 156 9.31 -1.50 -7.21
N ALA A 157 8.16 -2.09 -7.56
CA ALA A 157 7.00 -1.34 -8.03
C ALA A 157 6.44 -0.42 -6.95
N GLY A 158 6.36 -0.89 -5.70
CA GLY A 158 5.97 -0.10 -4.54
C GLY A 158 6.88 1.11 -4.32
N ALA A 159 8.20 0.90 -4.37
CA ALA A 159 9.19 1.98 -4.28
C ALA A 159 9.04 2.99 -5.42
N ALA A 160 8.81 2.53 -6.66
CA ALA A 160 8.58 3.41 -7.80
C ALA A 160 7.28 4.24 -7.65
N VAL A 161 6.19 3.62 -7.20
CA VAL A 161 4.90 4.28 -6.95
C VAL A 161 5.03 5.31 -5.82
N LEU A 162 5.70 4.96 -4.72
CA LEU A 162 5.95 5.88 -3.62
C LEU A 162 6.85 7.05 -4.03
N TRP A 163 7.91 6.78 -4.78
CA TRP A 163 8.80 7.82 -5.29
C TRP A 163 8.05 8.79 -6.21
N ARG A 164 7.14 8.28 -7.06
CA ARG A 164 6.41 9.08 -8.04
C ARG A 164 5.21 9.83 -7.47
N PHE A 165 4.44 9.21 -6.58
CA PHE A 165 3.14 9.72 -6.12
C PHE A 165 3.10 10.09 -4.63
N ARG A 166 4.00 9.54 -3.81
CA ARG A 166 4.11 9.83 -2.35
C ARG A 166 2.78 9.69 -1.59
N LEU A 167 1.99 8.67 -1.93
CA LEU A 167 0.67 8.42 -1.37
C LEU A 167 0.77 7.50 -0.14
N PRO A 168 0.34 7.92 1.07
CA PRO A 168 0.49 7.12 2.28
C PRO A 168 -0.17 5.74 2.20
N PHE A 169 -1.36 5.65 1.58
CA PHE A 169 -2.10 4.38 1.49
C PHE A 169 -1.41 3.34 0.58
N ALA A 170 -0.55 3.77 -0.35
CA ALA A 170 0.25 2.87 -1.17
C ALA A 170 1.32 2.11 -0.35
N MET A 171 1.58 2.50 0.90
CA MET A 171 2.42 1.76 1.83
C MET A 171 1.81 0.43 2.26
N LEU A 172 0.48 0.27 2.19
CA LEU A 172 -0.19 -0.92 2.73
C LEU A 172 0.27 -2.22 2.04
N PRO A 173 0.25 -2.35 0.70
CA PRO A 173 0.77 -3.55 0.05
C PRO A 173 2.26 -3.78 0.32
N ILE A 174 3.05 -2.70 0.45
CA ILE A 174 4.49 -2.78 0.73
C ILE A 174 4.75 -3.34 2.12
N ALA A 175 4.02 -2.84 3.14
CA ALA A 175 4.11 -3.33 4.50
C ALA A 175 3.71 -4.81 4.59
N VAL A 176 2.64 -5.20 3.88
CA VAL A 176 2.21 -6.60 3.80
C VAL A 176 3.29 -7.48 3.15
N THR A 177 3.88 -7.03 2.03
CA THR A 177 4.97 -7.78 1.37
C THR A 177 6.20 -7.89 2.26
N LEU A 178 6.61 -6.82 2.94
CA LEU A 178 7.75 -6.87 3.87
C LEU A 178 7.50 -7.79 5.05
N TRP A 179 6.27 -7.82 5.57
CA TRP A 179 5.86 -8.73 6.63
C TRP A 179 5.95 -10.19 6.19
N TYR A 180 5.42 -10.54 5.01
CA TYR A 180 5.57 -11.89 4.44
C TYR A 180 7.04 -12.26 4.22
N MET A 181 7.80 -11.38 3.57
CA MET A 181 9.22 -11.59 3.30
C MET A 181 10.03 -11.80 4.60
N SER A 182 9.64 -11.17 5.71
CA SER A 182 10.31 -11.39 7.00
C SER A 182 10.18 -12.83 7.51
N MET A 183 9.01 -13.45 7.33
CA MET A 183 8.75 -14.83 7.74
C MET A 183 9.45 -15.83 6.82
N ASP A 184 9.52 -15.53 5.52
CA ASP A 184 10.20 -16.39 4.55
C ASP A 184 11.72 -16.31 4.68
N PHE A 185 12.27 -15.12 4.91
CA PHE A 185 13.69 -14.95 5.21
C PHE A 185 14.12 -15.66 6.50
N ALA A 186 13.25 -15.66 7.51
CA ALA A 186 13.49 -16.38 8.75
C ALA A 186 13.53 -17.90 8.57
N ALA A 187 12.55 -18.45 7.85
CA ALA A 187 12.49 -19.87 7.55
C ALA A 187 13.71 -20.31 6.71
N PHE A 188 14.13 -19.46 5.76
CA PHE A 188 15.35 -19.66 4.99
C PHE A 188 16.58 -19.73 5.89
N LEU A 189 16.75 -18.78 6.81
CA LEU A 189 17.90 -18.73 7.71
C LEU A 189 17.94 -19.92 8.68
N ALA A 190 16.77 -20.37 9.15
CA ALA A 190 16.65 -21.53 10.03
C ALA A 190 16.80 -22.88 9.29
N GLN A 191 16.98 -22.86 7.97
CA GLN A 191 17.00 -24.06 7.12
C GLN A 191 15.81 -24.99 7.38
N ASP A 192 14.64 -24.39 7.66
CA ASP A 192 13.42 -25.13 7.96
C ASP A 192 12.88 -25.78 6.68
N SER A 193 13.19 -27.07 6.51
CA SER A 193 12.74 -27.88 5.38
C SER A 193 11.38 -28.56 5.60
N GLU A 194 10.88 -28.57 6.84
CA GLU A 194 9.59 -29.20 7.19
C GLU A 194 8.41 -28.23 7.03
N GLY A 195 8.69 -26.92 7.01
CA GLY A 195 7.72 -25.87 6.68
C GLY A 195 6.69 -25.63 7.80
N TRP A 196 5.53 -25.09 7.42
CA TRP A 196 4.49 -24.66 8.37
C TRP A 196 3.90 -25.78 9.25
N PHE A 197 4.07 -27.05 8.87
CA PHE A 197 3.51 -28.20 9.60
C PHE A 197 4.42 -28.70 10.73
N SER A 198 5.67 -28.23 10.79
CA SER A 198 6.57 -28.45 11.91
C SER A 198 6.23 -27.53 13.06
N GLU A 199 6.16 -28.06 14.29
CA GLU A 199 5.92 -27.25 15.49
C GLU A 199 7.03 -26.19 15.68
N ALA A 200 8.26 -26.51 15.27
CA ALA A 200 9.40 -25.59 15.32
C ALA A 200 9.28 -24.48 14.26
N GLY A 201 8.94 -24.84 13.02
CA GLY A 201 8.72 -23.90 11.92
C GLY A 201 7.57 -22.93 12.18
N TRP A 202 6.45 -23.43 12.71
CA TRP A 202 5.32 -22.61 13.14
C TRP A 202 5.74 -21.58 14.22
N LYS A 203 6.40 -22.04 15.29
CA LYS A 203 6.84 -21.16 16.39
C LYS A 203 7.78 -20.08 15.89
N LEU A 204 8.75 -20.42 15.04
CA LEU A 204 9.69 -19.47 14.46
C LEU A 204 8.96 -18.37 13.66
N ARG A 205 8.11 -18.76 12.72
CA ARG A 205 7.35 -17.81 11.86
C ARG A 205 6.41 -16.95 12.70
N ALA A 206 5.74 -17.52 13.70
CA ALA A 206 4.88 -16.78 14.62
C ALA A 206 5.67 -15.74 15.43
N THR A 207 6.82 -16.11 16.00
CA THR A 207 7.68 -15.18 16.75
C THR A 207 8.14 -14.02 15.88
N ILE A 208 8.59 -14.30 14.66
CA ILE A 208 9.12 -13.27 13.77
C ILE A 208 8.01 -12.38 13.22
N SER A 209 6.84 -12.94 12.91
CA SER A 209 5.64 -12.18 12.58
C SER A 209 5.26 -11.18 13.69
N MET A 210 5.26 -11.62 14.95
CA MET A 210 4.96 -10.75 16.10
C MET A 210 6.02 -9.65 16.28
N LEU A 211 7.31 -10.00 16.20
CA LEU A 211 8.41 -9.04 16.33
C LEU A 211 8.40 -8.00 15.20
N PHE A 212 8.22 -8.45 13.96
CA PHE A 212 8.17 -7.57 12.81
C PHE A 212 6.95 -6.65 12.86
N GLY A 213 5.79 -7.18 13.25
CA GLY A 213 4.59 -6.39 13.52
C GLY A 213 4.82 -5.32 14.59
N ALA A 214 5.51 -5.64 15.67
CA ALA A 214 5.85 -4.68 16.72
C ALA A 214 6.83 -3.58 16.26
N ILE A 215 7.75 -3.89 15.34
CA ILE A 215 8.68 -2.91 14.76
C ILE A 215 7.97 -1.94 13.80
N MET A 216 6.91 -2.39 13.13
CA MET A 216 6.15 -1.57 12.18
C MET A 216 5.16 -0.58 12.82
N LEU A 217 4.79 -0.79 14.09
CA LEU A 217 3.91 0.09 14.86
C LEU A 217 4.66 1.28 15.45
#